data_AF-A0AAD7C9U5-F1
#
_entry.id   AF-A0AAD7C9U5-F1
#
_cell.length_a   1.000
_cell.length_b   1.000
_cell.length_c   1.000
_cell.angle_alpha   90.00
_cell.angle_beta   90.00
_cell.angle_gamma   90.00
#
_symmetry.space_group_name_H-M   'P 1'
#
loop_
_entity.id
_entity.type
_entity.pdbx_description
1 polymer ?
#
loop_
_entity_poly.entity_id
_entity_poly.type
_entity_poly.pdbx_seq_one_letter_code
_entity_poly.pdbx_strand_id
1 'polypeptide(L)'
;MPQIRQRPQYPGLKHDQIHEGSKCGATCSKFYAQRDYCVWCTHSICYGFHCIPIGEGRNDVFSAIITRWPEAPKRIIYDFACALGPYCMTREPVFFANTQFAIDDFHASGHTKCAPAAFLKTYAQVDPRLARINTSAAECGNGGISRIRKSVSYMTQARAIMFTRVFISIWNRTIIRKRRNIK
;
A
#
# COMPACT_ATOMS: atom_id res chain seq x y z
N MET A 1 4.53 7.44 -9.12
CA MET A 1 5.53 8.48 -8.80
C MET A 1 6.91 7.99 -9.18
N PRO A 2 7.82 8.86 -9.68
CA PRO A 2 9.21 8.48 -9.93
C PRO A 2 9.92 8.13 -8.62
N GLN A 3 10.95 7.30 -8.72
CA GLN A 3 11.89 7.12 -7.61
C GLN A 3 12.71 8.40 -7.46
N ILE A 4 12.73 8.97 -6.26
CA ILE A 4 13.44 10.24 -5.98
C ILE A 4 14.72 10.02 -5.16
N ARG A 5 14.85 8.87 -4.50
CA ARG A 5 16.06 8.49 -3.75
C ARG A 5 16.29 6.99 -3.81
N GLN A 6 17.54 6.59 -3.66
CA GLN A 6 17.90 5.18 -3.49
C GLN A 6 17.51 4.71 -2.09
N ARG A 7 17.15 3.42 -1.97
CA ARG A 7 16.83 2.82 -0.68
C ARG A 7 18.15 2.62 0.10
N PRO A 8 18.25 3.11 1.35
CA PRO A 8 19.41 2.81 2.20
C PRO A 8 19.54 1.31 2.46
N GLN A 9 20.77 0.83 2.63
CA GLN A 9 21.01 -0.54 3.08
C GLN A 9 21.00 -0.57 4.60
N TYR A 10 20.19 -1.46 5.18
CA TYR A 10 20.11 -1.63 6.63
C TYR A 10 20.80 -2.94 7.01
N PRO A 11 21.53 -2.97 8.14
CA PRO A 11 22.01 -4.23 8.69
C PRO A 11 20.82 -5.13 9.02
N GLY A 12 20.98 -6.44 8.81
CA GLY A 12 19.96 -7.42 9.14
C GLY A 12 19.72 -7.44 10.65
N LEU A 13 18.55 -6.99 11.07
CA LEU A 13 18.14 -7.05 12.47
C LEU A 13 17.67 -8.46 12.82
N LYS A 14 17.76 -8.84 14.10
CA LYS A 14 17.32 -10.17 14.57
C LYS A 14 15.86 -10.50 14.20
N HIS A 15 15.01 -9.47 14.09
CA HIS A 15 13.59 -9.58 13.73
C HIS A 15 13.31 -9.47 12.22
N ASP A 16 14.36 -9.48 11.38
CA ASP A 16 14.24 -9.40 9.92
C ASP A 16 14.02 -10.76 9.24
N GLN A 17 13.99 -11.87 10.00
CA GLN A 17 13.82 -13.21 9.43
C GLN A 17 12.41 -13.76 9.63
N ILE A 18 11.68 -13.94 8.54
CA ILE A 18 11.52 -15.13 7.67
C ILE A 18 10.73 -14.58 6.47
N HIS A 19 10.93 -15.06 5.24
CA HIS A 19 10.14 -14.66 4.07
C HIS A 19 8.66 -14.44 4.44
N GLU A 20 8.20 -13.18 4.45
CA GLU A 20 6.79 -12.81 4.71
C GLU A 20 5.88 -13.14 3.51
N GLY A 21 6.30 -14.08 2.67
CA GLY A 21 5.46 -14.67 1.65
C GLY A 21 5.02 -16.05 2.11
N SER A 22 3.72 -16.27 2.26
CA SER A 22 3.17 -17.63 2.22
C SER A 22 3.78 -18.35 1.02
N LYS A 23 4.38 -19.52 1.25
CA LYS A 23 4.77 -20.42 0.16
C LYS A 23 3.56 -20.54 -0.76
N CYS A 24 3.67 -20.04 -1.99
CA CYS A 24 2.68 -20.29 -3.01
C CYS A 24 2.79 -21.78 -3.34
N GLY A 25 2.02 -22.60 -2.61
CA GLY A 25 1.82 -23.99 -2.95
C GLY A 25 1.00 -24.04 -4.23
N ALA A 26 1.67 -24.02 -5.37
CA ALA A 26 1.24 -24.62 -6.62
C ALA A 26 2.29 -24.34 -7.70
N THR A 27 2.90 -25.42 -8.17
CA THR A 27 3.45 -25.56 -9.51
C THR A 27 2.53 -24.92 -10.54
N CYS A 28 2.82 -23.70 -10.98
CA CYS A 28 2.23 -23.14 -12.19
C CYS A 28 3.13 -22.03 -12.76
N SER A 29 3.62 -22.26 -13.96
CA SER A 29 4.42 -21.38 -14.82
C SER A 29 3.72 -20.08 -15.27
N LYS A 30 2.70 -19.62 -14.52
CA LYS A 30 2.01 -18.36 -14.78
C LYS A 30 2.81 -17.24 -14.13
N PHE A 31 3.61 -16.55 -14.95
CA PHE A 31 4.36 -15.33 -14.62
C PHE A 31 3.52 -14.20 -13.94
N TYR A 32 2.20 -14.35 -13.77
CA TYR A 32 1.29 -13.39 -13.12
C TYR A 32 0.45 -13.99 -11.97
N ALA A 33 1.03 -14.89 -11.19
CA ALA A 33 0.61 -15.03 -9.78
C ALA A 33 1.01 -13.80 -8.93
N GLN A 34 1.73 -12.84 -9.54
CA GLN A 34 2.22 -11.59 -8.97
C GLN A 34 1.06 -10.69 -8.51
N ARG A 35 1.11 -10.22 -7.25
CA ARG A 35 0.15 -9.25 -6.71
C ARG A 35 0.64 -7.85 -7.04
N ASP A 36 -0.25 -7.02 -7.56
CA ASP A 36 0.01 -5.59 -7.75
C ASP A 36 -0.30 -4.85 -6.46
N TYR A 37 0.73 -4.29 -5.82
CA TYR A 37 0.56 -3.39 -4.69
C TYR A 37 0.33 -1.98 -5.22
N CYS A 38 -0.79 -1.36 -4.85
CA CYS A 38 -1.16 -0.02 -5.28
C CYS A 38 -1.23 0.92 -4.07
N VAL A 39 -0.68 2.13 -4.22
CA VAL A 39 -0.81 3.18 -3.20
C VAL A 39 -1.92 4.12 -3.60
N TRP A 40 -2.92 4.22 -2.74
CA TRP A 40 -4.11 5.04 -2.96
C TRP A 40 -4.15 6.17 -1.93
N CYS A 41 -4.68 7.33 -2.35
CA CYS A 41 -5.09 8.34 -1.38
C CYS A 41 -6.56 8.17 -0.98
N THR A 42 -6.97 8.90 0.05
CA THR A 42 -8.36 8.94 0.55
C THR A 42 -9.37 9.38 -0.52
N HIS A 43 -8.88 10.01 -1.60
CA HIS A 43 -9.70 10.43 -2.73
C HIS A 43 -9.89 9.35 -3.81
N SER A 44 -9.41 8.12 -3.58
CA SER A 44 -9.40 7.01 -4.54
C SER A 44 -8.58 7.32 -5.81
N ILE A 45 -7.56 8.16 -5.67
CA ILE A 45 -6.56 8.43 -6.69
C ILE A 45 -5.34 7.55 -6.38
N CYS A 46 -4.88 6.80 -7.39
CA CYS A 46 -3.69 5.96 -7.25
C CYS A 46 -2.42 6.79 -7.54
N TYR A 47 -1.46 6.77 -6.62
CA TYR A 47 -0.16 7.42 -6.78
C TYR A 47 0.85 6.57 -7.53
N GLY A 48 0.65 5.25 -7.51
CA GLY A 48 1.49 4.30 -8.23
C GLY A 48 1.18 2.87 -7.82
N PHE A 49 1.78 1.96 -8.58
CA PHE A 49 1.71 0.53 -8.35
C PHE A 49 3.11 -0.08 -8.39
N HIS A 50 3.26 -1.24 -7.76
CA HIS A 50 4.46 -2.04 -7.74
C HIS A 50 4.10 -3.51 -7.90
N CYS A 51 4.70 -4.19 -8.86
CA CYS A 51 4.51 -5.63 -9.05
C CYS A 51 5.41 -6.38 -8.07
N ILE A 52 4.82 -7.04 -7.07
CA ILE A 52 5.57 -7.71 -6.01
C ILE A 52 5.81 -9.18 -6.41
N PRO A 53 7.07 -9.61 -6.63
CA PRO A 53 7.38 -10.96 -7.11
C PRO A 53 7.08 -12.07 -6.09
N ILE A 54 7.15 -11.76 -4.79
CA ILE A 54 6.96 -12.71 -3.68
C ILE A 54 6.12 -11.99 -2.64
N GLY A 55 5.03 -12.60 -2.18
CA GLY A 55 4.00 -12.08 -1.26
C GLY A 55 4.25 -10.74 -0.55
N GLU A 56 3.24 -9.88 -0.57
CA GLU A 56 3.27 -8.54 0.03
C GLU A 56 3.65 -8.58 1.53
N GLY A 57 4.66 -7.78 1.90
CA GLY A 57 5.06 -7.61 3.29
C GLY A 57 5.40 -6.16 3.65
N ARG A 58 5.79 -5.94 4.91
CA ARG A 58 6.13 -4.59 5.44
C ARG A 58 7.29 -3.92 4.69
N ASN A 59 8.21 -4.72 4.14
CA ASN A 59 9.37 -4.23 3.40
C ASN A 59 8.99 -3.54 2.09
N ASP A 60 7.99 -4.04 1.35
CA ASP A 60 7.58 -3.46 0.07
C ASP A 60 6.97 -2.08 0.29
N VAL A 61 6.10 -1.94 1.30
CA VAL A 61 5.50 -0.67 1.68
C VAL A 61 6.56 0.32 2.15
N PHE A 62 7.45 -0.10 3.06
CA PHE A 62 8.56 0.75 3.51
C PHE A 62 9.42 1.24 2.34
N SER A 63 9.81 0.31 1.47
CA SER A 63 10.64 0.61 0.29
C SER A 63 9.91 1.56 -0.65
N ALA A 64 8.60 1.40 -0.82
CA ALA A 64 7.79 2.29 -1.64
C ALA A 64 7.79 3.72 -1.09
N ILE A 65 7.53 3.88 0.21
CA ILE A 65 7.41 5.20 0.83
C ILE A 65 8.77 5.92 0.86
N ILE A 66 9.83 5.28 1.37
CA ILE A 66 11.14 5.94 1.53
C ILE A 66 11.73 6.39 0.18
N THR A 67 11.54 5.61 -0.88
CA THR A 67 12.16 5.89 -2.19
C THR A 67 11.38 6.88 -3.06
N ARG A 68 10.09 7.09 -2.79
CA ARG A 68 9.19 7.86 -3.67
C ARG A 68 8.63 9.13 -3.02
N TRP A 69 8.63 9.24 -1.70
CA TRP A 69 8.14 10.44 -1.00
C TRP A 69 9.30 11.33 -0.54
N PRO A 70 9.25 12.66 -0.78
CA PRO A 70 10.25 13.60 -0.28
C PRO A 70 10.20 13.71 1.26
N GLU A 71 9.00 13.65 1.81
CA GLU A 71 8.71 13.60 3.25
C GLU A 71 7.69 12.50 3.49
N ALA A 72 7.80 11.79 4.63
CA ALA A 72 6.87 10.73 4.95
C ALA A 72 5.43 11.27 5.02
N PRO A 73 4.43 10.50 4.52
CA PRO A 73 3.03 10.87 4.70
C PRO A 73 2.71 11.07 6.19
N LYS A 74 1.89 12.08 6.50
CA LYS A 74 1.40 12.30 7.88
C LYS A 74 0.66 11.09 8.44
N ARG A 75 0.06 10.29 7.54
CA ARG A 75 -0.69 9.08 7.91
C ARG A 75 -0.52 8.01 6.84
N ILE A 76 -0.26 6.80 7.29
CA ILE A 76 -0.23 5.59 6.46
C ILE A 76 -1.28 4.63 7.04
N ILE A 77 -2.29 4.35 6.24
CA ILE A 77 -3.35 3.39 6.57
C ILE A 77 -3.04 2.11 5.81
N TYR A 78 -2.84 1.03 6.55
CA TYR A 78 -2.41 -0.24 5.98
C TYR A 78 -2.87 -1.41 6.84
N ASP A 79 -3.26 -2.49 6.18
CA ASP A 79 -3.75 -3.76 6.72
C ASP A 79 -2.78 -4.27 7.79
N PHE A 80 -1.48 -4.25 7.48
CA PHE A 80 -0.41 -4.70 8.38
C PHE A 80 0.35 -3.54 9.04
N ALA A 81 -0.33 -2.41 9.28
CA ALA A 81 0.29 -1.21 9.87
C ALA A 81 0.92 -1.44 11.24
N CYS A 82 0.39 -2.37 12.05
CA CYS A 82 0.91 -2.70 13.37
C CYS A 82 2.36 -3.21 13.35
N ALA A 83 2.77 -3.90 12.29
CA ALA A 83 4.14 -4.36 12.10
C ALA A 83 4.96 -3.36 11.27
N LEU A 84 4.32 -2.64 10.35
CA LEU A 84 4.96 -1.62 9.53
C LEU A 84 5.50 -0.46 10.38
N GLY A 85 4.72 0.05 11.34
CA GLY A 85 5.13 1.19 12.17
C GLY A 85 6.47 0.96 12.90
N PRO A 86 6.58 -0.10 13.72
CA PRO A 86 7.84 -0.45 14.37
C PRO A 86 8.98 -0.70 13.36
N TYR A 87 8.68 -1.34 12.22
CA TYR A 87 9.67 -1.59 11.17
C TYR A 87 10.23 -0.30 10.57
N CYS A 88 9.37 0.69 10.29
CA CYS A 88 9.74 2.01 9.81
C CYS A 88 10.55 2.78 10.85
N MET A 89 10.08 2.82 12.11
CA MET A 89 10.74 3.57 13.19
C MET A 89 12.10 2.99 13.58
N THR A 90 12.31 1.68 13.45
CA THR A 90 13.61 1.06 13.74
C THR A 90 14.67 1.40 12.68
N ARG A 91 14.25 1.72 11.45
CA ARG A 91 15.14 1.95 10.31
C ARG A 91 15.37 3.42 10.02
N GLU A 92 14.27 4.18 9.95
CA GLU A 92 14.26 5.57 9.52
C GLU A 92 13.42 6.43 10.49
N PRO A 93 13.80 6.48 11.79
CA PRO A 93 13.01 7.16 12.81
C PRO A 93 12.83 8.65 12.51
N VAL A 94 13.85 9.31 11.96
CA VAL A 94 13.79 10.74 11.61
C VAL A 94 12.80 10.99 10.47
N PHE A 95 12.83 10.16 9.44
CA PHE A 95 11.93 10.31 8.29
C PHE A 95 10.47 10.06 8.68
N PHE A 96 10.21 9.06 9.53
CA PHE A 96 8.86 8.67 9.96
C PHE A 96 8.40 9.29 11.29
N ALA A 97 9.17 10.21 11.88
CA ALA A 97 8.90 10.80 13.19
C ALA A 97 7.48 11.38 13.33
N ASN A 98 6.96 11.95 12.23
CA ASN A 98 5.65 12.60 12.17
C ASN A 98 4.59 11.77 11.42
N THR A 99 4.83 10.47 11.24
CA THR A 99 3.92 9.57 10.53
C THR A 99 3.11 8.74 11.49
N GLN A 100 1.78 8.85 11.40
CA GLN A 100 0.86 7.95 12.08
C GLN A 100 0.61 6.69 11.25
N PHE A 101 0.88 5.52 11.82
CA PHE A 101 0.52 4.23 11.24
C PHE A 101 -0.78 3.73 11.87
N ALA A 102 -1.74 3.37 11.02
CA ALA A 102 -3.03 2.88 11.49
C ALA A 102 -3.56 1.73 10.61
N ILE A 103 -4.18 0.74 11.24
CA ILE A 103 -4.87 -0.36 10.58
C ILE A 103 -6.20 0.19 10.04
N ASP A 104 -6.52 -0.23 8.82
CA ASP A 104 -7.81 0.02 8.19
C ASP A 104 -8.95 -0.68 8.94
N ASP A 105 -10.08 0.00 9.07
CA ASP A 105 -11.24 -0.46 9.82
C ASP A 105 -11.83 -1.76 9.26
N PHE A 106 -11.72 -2.02 7.94
CA PHE A 106 -12.18 -3.27 7.33
C PHE A 106 -11.38 -4.49 7.81
N HIS A 107 -10.10 -4.30 8.09
CA HIS A 107 -9.19 -5.36 8.49
C HIS A 107 -9.04 -5.47 10.01
N ALA A 108 -9.54 -4.49 10.77
CA ALA A 108 -9.38 -4.40 12.22
C ALA A 108 -9.83 -5.67 12.98
N SER A 109 -10.87 -6.37 12.54
CA SER A 109 -11.37 -7.59 13.19
C SER A 109 -10.35 -8.74 13.17
N GLY A 110 -9.43 -8.76 12.20
CA GLY A 110 -8.34 -9.74 12.10
C GLY A 110 -7.20 -9.51 13.10
N HIS A 111 -7.16 -8.36 13.79
CA HIS A 111 -6.05 -7.92 14.63
C HIS A 111 -6.34 -8.04 16.12
N THR A 112 -6.68 -9.24 16.60
CA THR A 112 -7.09 -9.46 18.00
C THR A 112 -5.98 -9.25 19.04
N LYS A 113 -4.71 -9.30 18.64
CA LYS A 113 -3.53 -9.15 19.52
C LYS A 113 -2.83 -7.79 19.38
N CYS A 114 -3.36 -6.89 18.56
CA CYS A 114 -2.75 -5.58 18.35
C CYS A 114 -3.23 -4.58 19.40
N ALA A 115 -2.36 -3.64 19.79
CA ALA A 115 -2.71 -2.61 20.74
C ALA A 115 -3.77 -1.65 20.15
N PRO A 116 -4.67 -1.05 20.97
CA PRO A 116 -5.64 -0.06 20.52
C PRO A 116 -5.03 1.10 19.71
N ALA A 117 -3.79 1.48 20.05
CA ALA A 117 -3.04 2.53 19.33
C ALA A 117 -2.72 2.20 17.87
N ALA A 118 -2.89 0.95 17.43
CA ALA A 118 -2.70 0.56 16.03
C ALA A 118 -3.95 0.79 15.17
N PHE A 119 -5.12 1.07 15.74
CA PHE A 119 -6.39 1.15 15.01
C PHE A 119 -6.80 2.58 14.72
N LEU A 120 -7.21 2.88 13.47
CA LEU A 120 -7.69 4.21 13.14
C LEU A 120 -8.95 4.57 13.94
N LYS A 121 -9.87 3.61 14.11
CA LYS A 121 -11.09 3.75 14.91
C LYS A 121 -10.84 4.30 16.31
N THR A 122 -9.77 3.88 16.98
CA THR A 122 -9.43 4.37 18.33
C THR A 122 -9.10 5.86 18.31
N TYR A 123 -8.37 6.35 17.31
CA TYR A 123 -8.11 7.79 17.17
C TYR A 123 -9.37 8.55 16.74
N ALA A 124 -10.23 7.94 15.92
CA ALA A 124 -11.48 8.54 15.47
C ALA A 124 -12.48 8.81 16.61
N GLN A 125 -12.37 8.08 17.73
CA GLN A 125 -13.14 8.35 18.95
C GLN A 125 -12.77 9.68 19.61
N VAL A 126 -11.53 10.15 19.42
CA VAL A 126 -11.02 11.40 20.00
C VAL A 126 -11.06 12.55 19.00
N ASP A 127 -10.71 12.28 17.73
CA ASP A 127 -10.79 13.24 16.63
C ASP A 127 -11.79 12.77 15.56
N PRO A 128 -13.03 13.28 15.56
CA PRO A 128 -14.07 12.90 14.60
C PRO A 128 -13.68 13.15 13.13
N ARG A 129 -12.69 14.01 12.84
CA ARG A 129 -12.22 14.25 11.47
C ARG A 129 -11.56 12.99 10.88
N LEU A 130 -11.01 12.12 11.72
CA LEU A 130 -10.38 10.87 11.29
C LEU A 130 -11.42 9.84 10.85
N ALA A 131 -12.64 9.88 11.42
CA ALA A 131 -13.76 9.05 10.97
C ALA A 131 -14.20 9.36 9.53
N ARG A 132 -13.86 10.55 9.00
CA ARG A 132 -14.19 10.96 7.62
C ARG A 132 -13.15 10.49 6.59
N ILE A 133 -12.06 9.88 7.05
CA ILE A 133 -11.05 9.33 6.15
C ILE A 133 -11.62 8.10 5.46
N ASN A 134 -11.58 8.09 4.13
CA ASN A 134 -11.94 6.92 3.35
C ASN A 134 -10.84 5.86 3.45
N THR A 135 -10.96 4.97 4.42
CA THR A 135 -10.01 3.87 4.65
C THR A 135 -10.15 2.76 3.60
N SER A 136 -11.36 2.58 3.06
CA SER A 136 -11.68 1.62 1.98
C SER A 136 -11.17 2.02 0.59
N ALA A 137 -10.49 3.17 0.47
CA ALA A 137 -10.00 3.65 -0.83
C ALA A 137 -9.09 2.62 -1.52
N ALA A 138 -8.26 1.92 -0.75
CA ALA A 138 -7.39 0.88 -1.25
C ALA A 138 -8.17 -0.36 -1.72
N GLU A 139 -9.13 -0.84 -0.93
CA GLU A 139 -9.97 -2.00 -1.29
C GLU A 139 -10.77 -1.75 -2.56
N CYS A 140 -11.47 -0.61 -2.65
CA CYS A 140 -12.22 -0.21 -3.83
C CYS A 140 -11.31 -0.04 -5.06
N GLY A 141 -10.13 0.57 -4.87
CA GLY A 141 -9.14 0.74 -5.92
C GLY A 141 -8.61 -0.61 -6.44
N ASN A 142 -8.29 -1.53 -5.53
CA ASN A 142 -7.83 -2.88 -5.84
C ASN A 142 -8.92 -3.70 -6.55
N GLY A 143 -10.19 -3.52 -6.19
CA GLY A 143 -11.33 -4.04 -6.95
C GLY A 143 -11.46 -3.45 -8.36
N GLY A 144 -10.94 -2.25 -8.61
CA GLY A 144 -10.77 -1.68 -9.95
C GLY A 144 -9.66 -2.36 -10.73
N ILE A 145 -8.50 -2.60 -10.10
CA ILE A 145 -7.34 -3.27 -10.69
C ILE A 145 -7.64 -4.73 -11.03
N SER A 146 -8.45 -5.42 -10.21
CA SER A 146 -8.84 -6.82 -10.47
C SER A 146 -9.53 -7.01 -11.83
N ARG A 147 -10.18 -5.97 -12.37
CA ARG A 147 -10.86 -5.99 -13.67
C ARG A 147 -9.91 -6.20 -14.84
N ILE A 148 -8.67 -5.71 -14.72
CA ILE A 148 -7.66 -5.85 -15.78
C ILE A 148 -6.74 -7.06 -15.56
N ARG A 149 -6.85 -7.74 -14.42
CA ARG A 149 -5.96 -8.83 -14.02
C ARG A 149 -5.87 -9.93 -15.08
N LYS A 150 -7.00 -10.33 -15.66
CA LYS A 150 -7.03 -11.36 -16.71
C LYS A 150 -6.28 -10.90 -17.96
N SER A 151 -6.52 -9.68 -18.43
CA SER A 151 -5.82 -9.12 -19.60
C SER A 151 -4.32 -9.03 -19.36
N VAL A 152 -3.91 -8.51 -18.20
CA VAL A 152 -2.51 -8.39 -17.79
C VAL A 152 -1.82 -9.75 -17.73
N SER A 153 -2.52 -10.81 -17.30
CA SER A 153 -1.94 -12.15 -17.16
C SER A 153 -1.44 -12.79 -18.46
N TYR A 154 -1.90 -12.29 -19.62
CA TYR A 154 -1.47 -12.75 -20.95
C TYR A 154 -0.39 -11.86 -21.58
N MET A 155 0.08 -10.82 -20.89
CA MET A 155 1.04 -9.84 -21.42
C MET A 155 2.47 -10.17 -21.00
N THR A 156 3.49 -9.65 -21.69
CA THR A 156 4.85 -9.61 -21.13
C THR A 156 4.95 -8.55 -20.04
N GLN A 157 5.92 -8.66 -19.12
CA GLN A 157 6.04 -7.74 -17.99
C GLN A 157 6.06 -6.26 -18.42
N ALA A 158 6.83 -5.94 -19.46
CA ALA A 158 6.88 -4.59 -20.01
C ALA A 158 5.50 -4.10 -20.50
N ARG A 159 4.75 -4.96 -21.20
CA ARG A 159 3.41 -4.63 -21.69
C ARG A 159 2.40 -4.50 -20.55
N ALA A 160 2.47 -5.38 -19.56
CA ALA A 160 1.66 -5.32 -18.35
C ALA A 160 1.86 -4.00 -17.60
N ILE A 161 3.11 -3.59 -17.36
CA ILE A 161 3.44 -2.33 -16.70
C ILE A 161 2.86 -1.14 -17.47
N MET A 162 3.04 -1.11 -18.80
CA MET A 162 2.52 -0.03 -19.63
C MET A 162 0.98 0.01 -19.61
N PHE A 163 0.34 -1.15 -19.75
CA PHE A 163 -1.12 -1.26 -19.74
C PHE A 163 -1.70 -0.81 -18.39
N THR A 164 -1.18 -1.33 -17.28
CA THR A 164 -1.61 -0.95 -15.92
C THR A 164 -1.41 0.53 -15.66
N ARG A 165 -0.29 1.11 -16.11
CA ARG A 165 -0.04 2.56 -16.00
C ARG A 165 -1.08 3.38 -16.76
N VAL A 166 -1.43 3.00 -17.98
CA VAL A 166 -2.47 3.68 -18.78
C VAL A 166 -3.84 3.55 -18.11
N PHE A 167 -4.20 2.35 -17.66
CA PHE A 167 -5.45 2.10 -16.94
C PHE A 167 -5.59 3.01 -15.70
N ILE A 168 -4.56 3.03 -14.85
CA ILE A 168 -4.54 3.90 -13.66
C ILE A 168 -4.62 5.38 -14.03
N SER A 169 -3.97 5.80 -15.12
CA SER A 169 -4.05 7.17 -15.62
C SER A 169 -5.48 7.57 -16.00
N ILE A 170 -6.21 6.67 -16.67
CA ILE A 170 -7.62 6.89 -17.05
C ILE A 170 -8.52 6.89 -15.81
N TRP A 171 -8.29 5.95 -14.88
CA TRP A 171 -8.98 5.89 -13.59
C TRP A 171 -8.86 7.22 -12.85
N ASN A 172 -7.63 7.69 -12.64
CA ASN A 172 -7.36 8.93 -11.92
C ASN A 172 -8.05 10.13 -12.56
N ARG A 173 -7.99 10.26 -13.90
CA ARG A 173 -8.69 11.34 -14.62
C ARG A 173 -10.20 11.28 -14.42
N THR A 174 -10.79 10.09 -14.44
CA THR A 174 -12.22 9.88 -14.22
C THR A 174 -12.64 10.29 -12.81
N ILE A 175 -11.88 9.86 -11.80
CA ILE A 175 -12.14 10.23 -10.40
C ILE A 175 -12.00 11.75 -10.18
N ILE A 176 -10.96 12.36 -10.73
CA ILE A 176 -10.75 13.82 -10.65
C ILE A 176 -11.89 14.58 -11.33
N ARG A 177 -12.36 14.14 -12.50
CA ARG A 177 -13.51 14.75 -13.19
C ARG A 177 -14.79 14.64 -12.38
N LYS A 178 -15.11 13.44 -11.87
CA LYS A 178 -16.30 13.23 -11.02
C LYS A 178 -16.28 14.17 -9.82
N ARG A 179 -15.14 14.29 -9.13
CA ARG A 179 -14.98 15.17 -7.97
C ARG A 179 -15.07 16.66 -8.32
N ARG A 180 -14.62 17.07 -9.50
CA ARG A 180 -14.75 18.45 -9.98
C ARG A 180 -16.19 18.85 -10.30
N ASN A 181 -17.02 17.88 -10.71
CA ASN A 181 -18.43 18.08 -11.05
C ASN A 181 -19.37 18.00 -9.83
N ILE A 182 -18.86 17.68 -8.65
CA ILE A 182 -19.61 17.70 -7.37
C ILE A 182 -19.35 19.06 -6.68
N LYS A 183 -19.46 20.15 -7.43
CA LYS A 183 -19.44 21.51 -6.88
C LYS A 183 -20.87 22.03 -6.77
#